data_AF-A0A3M1YPP7-F1
#
_entry.id   AF-A0A3M1YPP7-F1
#
_cell.length_a   1.000
_cell.length_b   1.000
_cell.length_c   1.000
_cell.angle_alpha   90.00
_cell.angle_beta   90.00
_cell.angle_gamma   90.00
#
_symmetry.space_group_name_H-M   'P 1'
#
loop_
_entity.id
_entity.type
_entity.pdbx_description
1 polymer ?
#
loop_
_entity_poly.entity_id
_entity_poly.type
_entity_poly.pdbx_seq_one_letter_code
_entity_poly.pdbx_strand_id
1 'polypeptide(L)'
;FARAVRRYIAEIHGERMAHALREGKTVRIHNQLAIDSDGIIIGKKRIPWREADVRLKNGKLVIARLDKKGRFRPIKRFDTHKLDNWGGFIEVAMSVIRNHQPERFNIRTAPGYTVQS
;
A
#
# COMPACT_ATOMS: atom_id res chain seq x y z
N PHE A 1 -25.84 8.40 5.60
CA PHE A 1 -25.93 7.05 5.02
C PHE A 1 -24.79 6.70 4.06
N ALA A 2 -24.52 7.45 2.99
CA ALA A 2 -23.47 7.11 2.01
C ALA A 2 -22.02 7.00 2.55
N ARG A 3 -21.68 7.66 3.67
CA ARG A 3 -20.32 7.64 4.26
C ARG A 3 -20.04 6.36 5.06
N ALA A 4 -21.03 5.83 5.78
CA ALA A 4 -20.90 4.60 6.57
C ALA A 4 -20.80 3.37 5.65
N VAL A 5 -21.61 3.34 4.58
CA VAL A 5 -21.59 2.27 3.57
C VAL A 5 -20.23 2.21 2.86
N ARG A 6 -19.63 3.36 2.52
CA ARG A 6 -18.28 3.40 1.91
C ARG A 6 -17.18 2.85 2.82
N ARG A 7 -17.28 3.09 4.14
CA ARG A 7 -16.32 2.58 5.11
C ARG A 7 -16.41 1.06 5.23
N TYR A 8 -17.63 0.53 5.34
CA TYR A 8 -17.86 -0.91 5.40
C TYR A 8 -17.43 -1.65 4.12
N ILE A 9 -17.68 -1.06 2.95
CA ILE A 9 -17.21 -1.61 1.66
C ILE A 9 -15.68 -1.58 1.59
N ALA A 10 -15.03 -0.47 2.00
CA ALA A 10 -13.57 -0.38 2.01
C ALA A 10 -12.92 -1.43 2.92
N GLU A 11 -13.52 -1.70 4.08
CA GLU A 11 -13.06 -2.70 5.07
C GLU A 11 -13.11 -4.12 4.50
N ILE A 12 -14.25 -4.55 3.94
CA ILE A 12 -14.40 -5.88 3.32
C ILE A 12 -13.40 -6.09 2.18
N HIS A 13 -13.26 -5.07 1.32
CA HIS A 13 -12.29 -5.20 0.24
C HIS A 13 -10.85 -5.16 0.74
N GLY A 14 -10.56 -4.39 1.80
CA GLY A 14 -9.25 -4.39 2.46
C GLY A 14 -8.87 -5.77 2.97
N GLU A 15 -9.78 -6.47 3.65
CA GLU A 15 -9.55 -7.84 4.13
C GLU A 15 -9.30 -8.83 2.98
N ARG A 16 -10.12 -8.78 1.92
CA ARG A 16 -9.94 -9.62 0.73
C ARG A 16 -8.60 -9.35 0.05
N MET A 17 -8.19 -8.10 -0.05
CA MET A 17 -6.90 -7.71 -0.59
C MET A 17 -5.76 -8.24 0.29
N ALA A 18 -5.84 -8.09 1.60
CA ALA A 18 -4.84 -8.61 2.54
C ALA A 18 -4.76 -10.15 2.50
N HIS A 19 -5.87 -10.84 2.31
CA HIS A 19 -5.88 -12.29 2.10
C HIS A 19 -5.19 -12.67 0.78
N ALA A 20 -5.57 -12.02 -0.32
CA ALA A 20 -4.96 -12.27 -1.62
C ALA A 20 -3.43 -12.04 -1.60
N LEU A 21 -2.96 -11.00 -0.93
CA LEU A 21 -1.54 -10.74 -0.75
C LEU A 21 -0.82 -11.85 0.02
N ARG A 22 -1.44 -12.39 1.09
CA ARG A 22 -0.88 -13.52 1.85
C ARG A 22 -0.79 -14.80 1.04
N GLU A 23 -1.68 -14.99 0.07
CA GLU A 23 -1.64 -16.09 -0.89
C GLU A 23 -0.68 -15.85 -2.08
N GLY A 24 0.08 -14.74 -2.08
CA GLY A 24 0.98 -14.37 -3.17
C GLY A 24 0.25 -13.90 -4.44
N LYS A 25 -1.04 -13.59 -4.37
CA LYS A 25 -1.83 -13.13 -5.52
C LYS A 25 -1.61 -11.64 -5.77
N THR A 26 -1.63 -11.27 -7.05
CA THR A 26 -1.62 -9.86 -7.47
C THR A 26 -3.04 -9.30 -7.44
N VAL A 27 -3.24 -8.20 -6.72
CA VAL A 27 -4.50 -7.46 -6.69
C VAL A 27 -4.37 -6.25 -7.61
N ARG A 28 -5.19 -6.18 -8.66
CA ARG A 28 -5.26 -5.03 -9.56
C ARG A 28 -6.32 -4.03 -9.08
N ILE A 29 -5.94 -2.77 -8.98
CA ILE A 29 -6.75 -1.64 -8.46
C ILE A 29 -7.10 -0.67 -9.59
N HIS A 30 -6.26 -0.62 -10.62
CA HIS A 30 -6.44 0.18 -11.83
C HIS A 30 -5.59 -0.43 -12.95
N ASN A 31 -5.84 -0.07 -14.21
CA ASN A 31 -5.09 -0.54 -15.38
C ASN A 31 -3.57 -0.35 -15.27
N GLN A 32 -3.14 0.62 -14.46
CA GLN A 32 -1.73 0.93 -14.21
C GLN A 32 -1.33 0.77 -12.74
N LEU A 33 -2.18 0.23 -11.88
CA LEU A 33 -1.89 0.06 -10.45
C LEU A 33 -2.33 -1.32 -9.97
N ALA A 34 -1.37 -2.08 -9.47
CA ALA A 34 -1.61 -3.34 -8.79
C ALA A 34 -0.69 -3.45 -7.58
N ILE A 35 -0.94 -4.42 -6.71
CA ILE A 35 -0.09 -4.78 -5.58
C ILE A 35 0.07 -6.29 -5.49
N ASP A 36 1.20 -6.71 -4.96
CA ASP A 36 1.51 -8.09 -4.61
C ASP A 36 2.29 -8.14 -3.28
N SER A 37 2.73 -9.32 -2.88
CA SER A 37 3.51 -9.53 -1.66
C SER A 37 4.83 -8.75 -1.66
N ASP A 38 5.39 -8.46 -2.83
CA ASP A 38 6.71 -7.85 -2.98
C ASP A 38 6.64 -6.32 -3.02
N GLY A 39 5.54 -5.77 -3.50
CA GLY A 39 5.41 -4.31 -3.61
C GLY A 39 4.20 -3.79 -4.36
N ILE A 40 4.36 -2.54 -4.79
CA ILE A 40 3.40 -1.82 -5.63
C ILE A 40 3.85 -1.91 -7.08
N ILE A 41 2.97 -2.36 -7.96
CA ILE A 41 3.19 -2.40 -9.41
C ILE A 41 2.53 -1.17 -10.04
N ILE A 42 3.33 -0.34 -10.71
CA ILE A 42 2.88 0.79 -11.52
C ILE A 42 3.27 0.57 -12.98
N GLY A 43 2.29 0.26 -13.83
CA GLY A 43 2.54 -0.15 -15.21
C GLY A 43 3.46 -1.38 -15.27
N LYS A 44 4.69 -1.21 -15.77
CA LYS A 44 5.72 -2.28 -15.84
C LYS A 44 6.75 -2.23 -14.71
N LYS A 45 6.63 -1.30 -13.76
CA LYS A 45 7.63 -1.09 -12.70
C LYS A 45 7.08 -1.59 -11.37
N ARG A 46 7.86 -2.40 -10.65
CA ARG A 46 7.59 -2.77 -9.26
C ARG A 46 8.39 -1.87 -8.31
N ILE A 47 7.74 -1.38 -7.26
CA ILE A 47 8.34 -0.64 -6.16
C ILE A 47 8.25 -1.52 -4.92
N PRO A 48 9.38 -1.98 -4.35
CA PRO A 48 9.38 -2.78 -3.14
C PRO A 48 8.67 -2.07 -1.99
N TRP A 49 7.95 -2.81 -1.13
CA TRP A 49 7.25 -2.23 0.02
C TRP A 49 8.15 -1.40 0.94
N ARG A 50 9.42 -1.80 1.12
CA ARG A 50 10.44 -1.06 1.90
C ARG A 50 10.83 0.30 1.31
N GLU A 51 10.60 0.50 0.02
CA GLU A 51 10.92 1.74 -0.71
C GLU A 51 9.66 2.52 -1.08
N ALA A 52 8.47 2.02 -0.78
CA ALA A 52 7.21 2.61 -1.16
C ALA A 52 6.66 3.53 -0.06
N ASP A 53 5.96 4.58 -0.47
CA ASP A 53 5.11 5.39 0.39
C ASP A 53 3.81 5.71 -0.35
N VAL A 54 2.69 5.63 0.37
CA VAL A 54 1.35 5.83 -0.18
C VAL A 54 0.61 6.83 0.69
N ARG A 55 0.06 7.86 0.08
CA ARG A 55 -0.69 8.89 0.82
C ARG A 55 -1.78 9.53 -0.02
N LEU A 56 -2.82 10.02 0.65
CA LEU A 56 -3.82 10.90 0.07
C LEU A 56 -3.36 12.35 0.15
N LYS A 57 -3.41 13.06 -0.98
CA LYS A 57 -3.20 14.50 -1.02
C LYS A 57 -4.13 15.13 -2.05
N ASN A 58 -4.98 16.07 -1.61
CA ASN A 58 -5.91 16.84 -2.45
C ASN A 58 -6.78 15.95 -3.36
N GLY A 59 -7.38 14.88 -2.80
CA GLY A 59 -8.21 13.95 -3.57
C GLY A 59 -7.44 13.06 -4.55
N LYS A 60 -6.11 12.98 -4.43
CA LYS A 60 -5.26 12.11 -5.25
C LYS A 60 -4.54 11.09 -4.39
N LEU A 61 -4.49 9.87 -4.88
CA LEU A 61 -3.59 8.86 -4.37
C LEU A 61 -2.19 9.16 -4.91
N VAL A 62 -1.26 9.44 -4.01
CA VAL A 62 0.15 9.71 -4.34
C VAL A 62 0.97 8.50 -3.94
N ILE A 63 1.67 7.93 -4.93
CA ILE A 63 2.66 6.88 -4.70
C ILE A 63 4.03 7.51 -4.84
N ALA A 64 4.86 7.33 -3.82
CA ALA A 64 6.22 7.83 -3.76
C ALA A 64 7.22 6.68 -3.57
N ARG A 65 8.44 6.91 -4.01
CA ARG A 65 9.57 5.98 -3.85
C ARG A 65 10.69 6.64 -3.08
N LEU A 66 11.34 5.88 -2.21
CA LEU A 66 12.55 6.28 -1.52
C LEU A 66 13.69 6.53 -2.53
N ASP A 67 14.27 7.73 -2.51
CA ASP A 67 15.43 8.07 -3.32
C ASP A 67 16.75 7.66 -2.63
N LYS A 68 17.88 7.74 -3.36
CA LYS A 68 19.22 7.45 -2.83
C LYS A 68 19.63 8.36 -1.66
N LYS A 69 18.92 9.46 -1.42
CA LYS A 69 19.15 10.43 -0.34
C LYS A 69 18.21 10.17 0.85
N GLY A 70 17.51 9.03 0.87
CA GLY A 70 16.59 8.67 1.94
C GLY A 70 15.28 9.46 1.95
N ARG A 71 14.90 10.11 0.83
CA ARG A 71 13.67 10.92 0.73
C ARG A 71 12.64 10.29 -0.18
N PHE A 72 11.38 10.27 0.24
CA PHE A 72 10.27 9.80 -0.58
C PHE A 72 9.90 10.84 -1.66
N ARG A 73 10.15 10.50 -2.92
CA ARG A 73 9.78 11.33 -4.08
C ARG A 73 8.53 10.77 -4.76
N PRO A 74 7.50 11.60 -5.01
CA PRO A 74 6.32 11.18 -5.77
C PRO A 74 6.70 10.68 -7.16
N ILE A 75 6.27 9.47 -7.51
CA ILE A 75 6.52 8.85 -8.81
C ILE A 75 5.25 8.77 -9.66
N LYS A 76 4.07 8.69 -9.03
CA LYS A 76 2.79 8.65 -9.73
C LYS A 76 1.69 9.22 -8.85
N ARG A 77 0.70 9.82 -9.51
CA ARG A 77 -0.53 10.30 -8.88
C ARG A 77 -1.71 9.72 -9.64
N PHE A 78 -2.74 9.33 -8.91
CA PHE A 78 -4.00 8.84 -9.46
C PHE A 78 -5.13 9.64 -8.86
N ASP A 79 -6.10 10.04 -9.68
CA ASP A 79 -7.31 10.65 -9.16
C ASP A 79 -8.15 9.55 -8.49
N THR A 80 -8.57 9.74 -7.24
CA THR A 80 -9.22 8.68 -6.45
C THR A 80 -10.56 8.22 -7.04
N HIS A 81 -11.23 9.09 -7.79
CA HIS A 81 -12.48 8.75 -8.48
C HIS A 81 -12.29 7.83 -9.69
N LYS A 82 -11.05 7.63 -10.17
CA LYS A 82 -10.70 6.69 -11.25
C LYS A 82 -10.11 5.39 -10.72
N LEU A 83 -10.03 5.23 -9.40
CA LEU A 83 -9.47 4.06 -8.75
C LEU A 83 -10.59 3.25 -8.14
N ASP A 84 -10.65 1.98 -8.52
CA ASP A 84 -11.56 1.04 -7.89
C ASP A 84 -11.04 0.75 -6.48
N ASN A 85 -11.93 0.84 -5.50
CA ASN A 85 -11.62 0.53 -4.10
C ASN A 85 -10.30 1.14 -3.56
N TRP A 86 -10.07 2.43 -3.82
CA TRP A 86 -8.88 3.13 -3.30
C TRP A 86 -8.81 3.12 -1.76
N GLY A 87 -9.96 3.02 -1.07
CA GLY A 87 -10.04 2.96 0.39
C GLY A 87 -9.34 1.73 0.95
N GLY A 88 -9.78 0.53 0.54
CA GLY A 88 -9.16 -0.72 0.97
C GLY A 88 -7.70 -0.84 0.51
N PHE A 89 -7.34 -0.29 -0.65
CA PHE A 89 -5.94 -0.22 -1.07
C PHE A 89 -5.06 0.54 -0.07
N ILE A 90 -5.50 1.72 0.39
CA ILE A 90 -4.70 2.52 1.33
C ILE A 90 -4.55 1.82 2.66
N GLU A 91 -5.62 1.21 3.18
CA GLU A 91 -5.58 0.50 4.46
C GLU A 91 -4.57 -0.65 4.42
N VAL A 92 -4.62 -1.46 3.36
CA VAL A 92 -3.67 -2.56 3.15
C VAL A 92 -2.25 -2.05 2.94
N ALA A 93 -2.06 -1.08 2.04
CA ALA A 93 -0.75 -0.53 1.74
C ALA A 93 -0.10 0.08 3.00
N MET A 94 -0.85 0.82 3.81
CA MET A 94 -0.36 1.40 5.06
C MET A 94 0.00 0.33 6.09
N SER A 95 -0.79 -0.73 6.21
CA SER A 95 -0.49 -1.85 7.11
C SER A 95 0.79 -2.58 6.68
N VAL A 96 0.93 -2.89 5.39
CA VAL A 96 2.11 -3.58 4.85
C VAL A 96 3.36 -2.69 4.94
N ILE A 97 3.25 -1.40 4.63
CA ILE A 97 4.35 -0.43 4.73
C ILE A 97 4.83 -0.31 6.18
N ARG A 98 3.93 -0.25 7.16
CA ARG A 98 4.28 -0.22 8.58
C ARG A 98 5.12 -1.44 8.99
N ASN A 99 4.74 -2.62 8.52
CA ASN A 99 5.48 -3.85 8.80
C ASN A 99 6.87 -3.88 8.14
N HIS A 100 7.01 -3.31 6.95
CA HIS A 100 8.29 -3.28 6.22
C HIS A 100 9.18 -2.09 6.59
N GLN A 101 8.66 -1.08 7.27
CA GLN A 101 9.37 0.15 7.63
C GLN A 101 9.09 0.55 9.10
N PRO A 102 9.34 -0.34 10.08
CA PRO A 102 8.94 -0.12 11.47
C PRO A 102 9.55 1.15 12.08
N GLU A 103 10.79 1.48 11.70
CA GLU A 103 11.51 2.67 12.16
C GLU A 103 10.83 3.98 11.75
N ARG A 104 10.14 4.03 10.60
CA ARG A 104 9.41 5.23 10.16
C ARG A 104 8.17 5.53 11.00
N PHE A 105 7.59 4.51 11.63
CA PHE A 105 6.32 4.64 12.35
C PHE A 105 6.51 4.54 13.86
N ASN A 106 7.76 4.55 14.34
CA ASN A 106 8.10 4.38 15.75
C ASN A 106 7.46 3.13 16.37
N ILE A 107 7.28 2.09 15.57
CA ILE A 107 6.73 0.82 16.02
C ILE A 107 7.90 0.05 16.65
N ARG A 108 7.83 -0.16 17.97
CA ARG A 108 8.73 -1.08 18.66
C ARG A 108 8.41 -2.50 18.18
N THR A 109 9.12 -2.97 17.17
CA THR A 109 9.20 -4.41 16.90
C THR A 109 9.86 -5.04 18.11
N ALA A 110 9.24 -6.07 18.70
CA ALA A 110 9.86 -6.80 19.81
C ALA A 110 11.26 -7.28 19.36
N PRO A 111 12.31 -7.08 20.19
CA PRO A 111 13.64 -7.56 19.84
C PRO A 111 13.61 -9.09 19.85
N GLY A 112 13.96 -9.71 18.72
CA GLY A 112 14.23 -11.14 18.63
C GLY A 112 13.22 -11.94 17.81
N TYR A 113 13.39 -11.91 16.49
CA TYR A 113 13.26 -13.12 15.68
C TYR A 113 14.45 -13.14 14.72
N THR A 114 15.54 -13.73 15.18
CA THR A 114 16.59 -14.23 14.28
C THR A 114 15.93 -15.35 13.49
N VAL A 115 15.68 -15.15 12.20
CA VAL A 115 15.39 -16.25 11.29
C VAL A 115 16.71 -16.99 11.14
N GLN A 116 16.90 -18.04 11.95
CA GLN A 116 17.99 -18.99 11.73
C GLN A 116 17.72 -19.65 10.37
N SER A 117 18.72 -19.52 9.49
CA SER A 117 18.84 -20.32 8.27
C SER A 117 19.28 -21.72 8.61
#